data_AF-A0A1C5LF12-F1
#
_entry.id   AF-A0A1C5LF12-F1
#
_cell.length_a   1.000
_cell.length_b   1.000
_cell.length_c   1.000
_cell.angle_alpha   90.00
_cell.angle_beta   90.00
_cell.angle_gamma   90.00
#
_symmetry.space_group_name_H-M   'P 1'
#
loop_
_entity.id
_entity.type
_entity.pdbx_description
1 polymer ?
#
loop_
_entity_poly.entity_id
_entity_poly.type
_entity_poly.pdbx_seq_one_letter_code
_entity_poly.pdbx_strand_id
1 'polypeptide(L)' 'MRLTRKNPNGSYRIPMCTQKTIRLEWQQEDVVVFGEVANLLGAYEDLGTPEELRELLKTKTGIKK' A
#
# COMPACT_ATOMS: atom_id res chain seq x y z
N MET A 1 6.04 -7.01 -6.44
CA MET A 1 7.04 -7.01 -5.35
C MET A 1 6.47 -6.20 -4.19
N ARG A 2 6.54 -6.67 -2.93
CA ARG A 2 5.95 -5.97 -1.77
C ARG A 2 6.96 -4.99 -1.17
N LEU A 3 6.62 -3.70 -1.10
CA LEU A 3 7.48 -2.66 -0.50
C LEU A 3 7.32 -2.56 1.03
N THR A 4 6.19 -3.01 1.56
CA THR A 4 5.86 -2.91 2.99
C THR A 4 6.29 -4.14 3.79
N ARG A 5 6.77 -3.93 5.01
CA ARG A 5 7.00 -4.98 6.02
C ARG A 5 5.94 -4.85 7.11
N LYS A 6 5.32 -5.98 7.49
CA LYS A 6 4.34 -6.01 8.59
C LYS A 6 5.07 -5.97 9.93
N ASN A 7 4.62 -5.11 10.82
CA ASN A 7 5.11 -5.01 12.20
C ASN A 7 4.35 -5.99 13.11
N PRO A 8 4.93 -6.37 14.27
CA PRO A 8 4.23 -7.23 15.24
C PRO A 8 2.89 -6.66 15.71
N ASN A 9 2.78 -5.34 15.82
CA ASN A 9 1.54 -4.65 16.21
C ASN A 9 0.51 -4.53 15.07
N GLY A 10 0.75 -5.14 13.91
CA GLY A 10 -0.16 -5.13 12.77
C GLY A 10 -0.03 -3.95 11.82
N SER A 11 0.72 -2.89 12.18
CA SER A 11 0.99 -1.78 11.26
C SER A 11 2.02 -2.17 10.19
N TYR A 12 2.25 -1.29 9.22
CA TYR A 12 3.20 -1.50 8.14
C TYR A 12 4.30 -0.44 8.18
N ARG A 13 5.52 -0.83 7.80
CA ARG A 13 6.65 0.08 7.59
C ARG A 13 7.28 -0.14 6.23
N ILE A 14 7.88 0.89 5.69
CA ILE A 14 8.62 0.84 4.42
C ILE A 14 10.06 1.28 4.71
N PRO A 15 11.07 0.43 4.50
CA PRO A 15 12.45 0.84 4.67
C PRO A 15 12.84 1.86 3.60
N MET A 16 13.32 3.04 4.00
CA MET A 16 13.71 4.09 3.06
C MET A 16 14.78 3.63 2.05
N CYS A 17 15.70 2.75 2.44
CA CYS A 17 16.72 2.20 1.54
C CYS A 17 16.16 1.34 0.39
N THR A 18 14.91 0.88 0.50
CA THR A 18 14.25 0.09 -0.56
C THR A 18 13.47 0.94 -1.54
N GLN A 19 13.52 2.26 -1.37
CA GLN A 19 12.79 3.23 -2.17
C GLN A 19 13.70 3.71 -3.28
N LYS A 20 13.33 3.49 -4.54
CA LYS A 20 14.12 4.01 -5.67
C LYS A 20 14.10 5.54 -5.69
N THR A 21 12.91 6.12 -5.56
CA THR A 21 12.72 7.57 -5.56
C THR A 21 11.63 7.92 -4.57
N ILE A 22 11.97 8.70 -3.55
CA ILE A 22 11.02 9.45 -2.72
C ILE A 22 11.39 10.92 -2.86
N ARG A 23 10.37 11.75 -3.08
CA ARG A 23 10.48 13.20 -3.00
C ARG A 23 9.43 13.69 -2.02
N LEU A 24 9.88 14.43 -1.01
CA LEU A 24 9.02 15.11 -0.06
C LEU A 24 8.98 16.59 -0.46
N GLU A 25 7.79 17.15 -0.62
CA GLU A 25 7.62 18.57 -0.91
C GLU A 25 6.61 19.18 0.05
N TRP A 26 6.82 20.45 0.40
CA TRP A 26 5.83 21.22 1.13
C TRP A 26 4.87 21.85 0.12
N GLN A 27 3.58 21.49 0.15
CA GLN A 27 2.55 22.04 -0.73
C GLN A 27 1.26 22.27 0.05
N GLN A 28 0.61 23.42 -0.15
CA GLN A 28 -0.71 23.73 0.43
C GLN A 28 -0.81 23.44 1.94
N GLU A 29 0.20 23.87 2.71
CA GLU A 29 0.30 23.67 4.17
C GLU A 29 0.61 22.24 4.64
N ASP A 30 0.82 21.29 3.72
CA ASP A 30 1.12 19.88 4.03
C ASP A 30 2.46 19.39 3.44
N VAL A 31 3.01 18.33 4.06
CA VAL A 31 4.12 17.54 3.48
C VAL A 31 3.54 16.48 2.56
N VAL A 32 3.83 16.59 1.27
CA VAL A 32 3.38 15.66 0.24
C VAL A 32 4.50 14.70 -0.14
N VAL A 33 4.15 13.43 -0.32
CA VAL A 33 5.07 12.37 -0.74
C VAL A 33 4.85 12.04 -2.21
N PHE A 34 5.91 12.10 -3.01
CA PHE A 34 5.93 11.66 -4.40
C PHE A 34 6.90 10.49 -4.58
N GLY A 35 6.66 9.69 -5.61
CA GLY A 35 7.56 8.62 -6.05
C GLY A 35 6.91 7.25 -6.04
N GLU A 36 7.73 6.20 -6.08
CA GLU A 36 7.28 4.82 -6.32
C GLU A 36 6.31 4.33 -5.23
N VAL A 37 6.46 4.80 -3.99
CA VAL A 37 5.52 4.44 -2.91
C VAL A 37 4.15 5.07 -3.06
N ALA A 38 4.08 6.36 -3.39
CA ALA A 38 2.81 7.03 -3.62
C ALA A 38 2.09 6.40 -4.81
N ASN A 39 2.81 6.15 -5.90
CA ASN A 39 2.25 5.53 -7.10
C ASN A 39 1.74 4.11 -6.84
N LEU A 40 2.51 3.29 -6.11
CA LEU A 40 2.09 1.91 -5.81
C LEU A 40 0.89 1.89 -4.87
N LEU A 41 0.85 2.77 -3.87
CA LEU A 41 -0.29 2.87 -2.95
C LEU A 41 -1.55 3.30 -3.69
N GLY A 42 -1.49 4.37 -4.48
CA GLY A 42 -2.63 4.84 -5.27
C GLY A 42 -3.13 3.76 -6.24
N ALA A 43 -2.23 3.05 -6.92
CA ALA A 43 -2.61 1.94 -7.79
C ALA A 43 -3.29 0.78 -7.04
N TYR A 44 -3.01 0.57 -5.75
CA TYR A 44 -3.74 -0.39 -4.93
C TYR A 44 -5.13 0.14 -4.53
N GLU A 45 -5.23 1.42 -4.18
CA GLU A 45 -6.49 2.06 -3.83
C GLU A 45 -7.47 2.10 -5.02
N ASP A 46 -6.95 2.28 -6.25
CA ASP A 46 -7.73 2.18 -7.49
C ASP A 46 -8.35 0.78 -7.71
N LEU A 47 -7.77 -0.27 -7.12
CA LEU A 47 -8.33 -1.64 -7.20
C LEU A 47 -9.48 -1.87 -6.21
N GLY A 48 -9.69 -0.96 -5.26
CA GLY A 48 -10.67 -1.06 -4.20
C GLY A 48 -10.05 -1.18 -2.81
N THR A 49 -10.91 -1.18 -1.80
CA THR A 49 -10.51 -1.22 -0.40
C THR A 49 -9.93 -2.60 -0.02
N PRO A 50 -9.02 -2.66 0.98
CA PRO A 50 -8.56 -3.94 1.52
C PRO A 50 -9.70 -4.86 1.97
N GLU A 51 -10.80 -4.29 2.45
CA GLU A 51 -12.00 -5.00 2.88
C GLU A 51 -12.72 -5.64 1.69
N GLU A 52 -12.99 -4.90 0.61
CA GLU A 52 -13.57 -5.44 -0.62
C GLU A 52 -12.71 -6.56 -1.21
N LEU A 53 -11.39 -6.40 -1.21
CA LEU A 53 -10.47 -7.44 -1.66
C LEU A 53 -10.51 -8.68 -0.77
N ARG A 54 -10.64 -8.52 0.56
CA ARG A 54 -10.79 -9.66 1.49
C ARG A 54 -12.08 -10.43 1.23
N GLU A 55 -13.19 -9.74 0.97
CA GLU A 55 -14.46 -10.40 0.65
C GLU A 55 -14.41 -11.12 -0.70
N LEU A 56 -13.79 -10.52 -1.72
CA LEU A 56 -13.55 -11.18 -3.01
C LEU A 56 -12.69 -12.45 -2.85
N LEU A 57 -11.62 -12.38 -2.05
CA LEU A 57 -10.74 -13.53 -1.81
C LEU A 57 -11.47 -14.65 -1.07
N LYS A 58 -12.29 -14.35 -0.05
CA LYS A 58 -13.15 -15.34 0.63
C LYS A 58 -14.10 -16.05 -0.35
N THR A 59 -14.67 -15.28 -1.28
CA THR A 59 -15.58 -15.81 -2.31
C THR A 59 -14.85 -16.75 -3.28
N LYS A 60 -13.60 -16.41 -3.66
CA LYS A 60 -12.78 -17.23 -4.58
C LYS A 60 -12.16 -18.47 -3.92
N THR A 61 -11.79 -18.43 -2.64
CA THR A 61 -11.30 -19.60 -1.92
C THR A 61 -12.42 -20.51 -1.41
N GLY A 62 -13.68 -20.11 -1.57
CA GLY A 62 -14.88 -20.87 -1.23
C GLY A 62 -15.32 -21.96 -2.22
N ILE A 63 -14.53 -22.28 -3.28
CA ILE A 63 -14.81 -23.40 -4.19
C ILE A 63 -13.64 -24.37 -4.20
N LYS A 64 -13.50 -25.16 -3.12
CA LYS A 64 -13.03 -26.55 -3.11
C LYS A 64 -13.52 -27.19 -1.80
N LYS A 65 -14.76 -27.68 -1.81
CA LYS A 65 -15.19 -28.74 -0.90
C LYS A 65 -15.70 -29.88 -1.75
#